data_AF-A0A2S8FDE6-F1
#
_entry.id   AF-A0A2S8FDE6-F1
#
_cell.length_a   1.000
_cell.length_b   1.000
_cell.length_c   1.000
_cell.angle_alpha   90.00
_cell.angle_beta   90.00
_cell.angle_gamma   90.00
#
_symmetry.space_group_name_H-M   'P 1'
#
loop_
_entity.id
_entity.type
_entity.pdbx_description
1 polymer ?
#
loop_
_entity_poly.entity_id
_entity_poly.type
_entity_poly.pdbx_seq_one_letter_code
_entity_poly.pdbx_strand_id
1 'polypeptide(L)'
;MHPSCRTLAILPVLLLLAQTQGAEPATTSPALRCETILVESSHAEGEWSGIHAAEYLIRLNESPKALAAFRPLAECMTPQYRIGVWRVLAQAEPAPQDKARYIEKIRGVLLDDTADDRLHALESLAKLHASIEAPGELEIVERLADSADYSGRSFAIWRLMQAKPTPKLLDLLMDELKTEDDVRRLRAAFVLGQWKPLPAADQAKLRQLSASEPLESIVFPYLAIAAGQAETKRLAESKNAAHRALALKELTNRGIAVKVAPAVDLADDAPLALRQAAAFALLMKRPNETADAN
;
A
#
# COMPACT_ATOMS: atom_id res chain seq x y z
N MET A 1 44.46 29.57 9.03
CA MET A 1 44.91 29.68 7.62
C MET A 1 43.67 29.84 6.76
N HIS A 2 43.38 31.06 6.34
CA HIS A 2 42.30 31.38 5.39
C HIS A 2 42.92 31.69 4.03
N PRO A 3 42.48 31.09 2.92
CA PRO A 3 42.78 31.63 1.61
C PRO A 3 41.73 32.68 1.23
N SER A 4 42.24 33.88 1.02
CA SER A 4 41.59 35.05 0.43
C SER A 4 41.18 34.77 -1.02
N CYS A 5 39.95 35.13 -1.39
CA CYS A 5 39.46 35.06 -2.77
C CYS A 5 39.52 36.47 -3.38
N ARG A 6 40.20 36.57 -4.53
CA ARG A 6 40.58 37.81 -5.21
C ARG A 6 39.38 38.48 -5.89
N THR A 7 39.33 39.81 -5.76
CA THR A 7 38.47 40.73 -6.51
C THR A 7 38.86 40.73 -7.99
N LEU A 8 37.89 40.60 -8.90
CA LEU A 8 38.07 40.76 -10.34
C LEU A 8 37.03 41.74 -10.91
N ALA A 9 37.51 42.56 -11.84
CA ALA A 9 36.88 43.77 -12.36
C ALA A 9 35.61 43.51 -13.19
N ILE A 10 34.67 44.45 -13.09
CA ILE A 10 33.39 44.49 -13.80
C ILE A 10 33.60 45.07 -15.20
N LEU A 11 33.31 44.29 -16.24
CA LEU A 11 33.15 44.75 -17.63
C LEU A 11 31.65 44.96 -17.91
N PRO A 12 31.22 46.05 -18.55
CA PRO A 12 29.81 46.25 -18.87
C PRO A 12 29.44 45.35 -20.06
N VAL A 13 28.64 44.32 -19.81
CA VAL A 13 28.00 43.52 -20.87
C VAL A 13 26.75 44.25 -21.33
N LEU A 14 26.70 44.60 -22.62
CA LEU A 14 25.52 45.11 -23.29
C LEU A 14 24.37 44.11 -23.14
N LEU A 15 23.27 44.53 -22.51
CA LEU A 15 22.03 43.77 -22.41
C LEU A 15 21.31 43.82 -23.77
N LEU A 16 21.43 42.75 -24.56
CA LEU A 16 20.55 42.51 -25.70
C LEU A 16 19.25 41.92 -25.14
N LEU A 17 18.17 42.71 -25.12
CA LEU A 17 16.83 42.21 -24.80
C LEU A 17 16.36 41.28 -25.92
N ALA A 18 16.71 40.00 -25.81
CA ALA A 18 16.03 38.95 -26.55
C ALA A 18 14.61 38.85 -26.01
N GLN A 19 13.63 39.20 -26.84
CA GLN A 19 12.23 38.91 -26.55
C GLN A 19 12.07 37.39 -26.52
N THR A 20 12.06 36.80 -25.33
CA THR A 20 11.60 35.43 -25.13
C THR A 20 10.11 35.42 -25.44
N GLN A 21 9.75 34.98 -26.64
CA GLN A 21 8.40 34.50 -26.91
C GLN A 21 8.05 33.51 -25.80
N GLY A 22 7.01 33.82 -25.04
CA GLY A 22 6.52 32.94 -24.00
C GLY A 22 6.18 31.60 -24.63
N ALA A 23 6.97 30.57 -24.30
CA ALA A 23 6.54 29.21 -24.52
C ALA A 23 5.26 29.03 -23.70
N GLU A 24 4.15 28.70 -24.36
CA GLU A 24 2.99 28.20 -23.64
C GLU A 24 3.47 27.04 -22.74
N PRO A 25 3.03 26.96 -21.47
CA PRO A 25 3.42 25.87 -20.61
C PRO A 25 3.01 24.56 -21.29
N ALA A 26 3.98 23.76 -21.69
CA ALA A 26 3.74 22.48 -22.32
C ALA A 26 2.78 21.71 -21.43
N THR A 27 1.57 21.44 -21.93
CA THR A 27 0.55 20.68 -21.20
C THR A 27 1.18 19.36 -20.80
N THR A 28 1.46 19.20 -19.50
CA THR A 28 2.02 17.97 -18.93
C THR A 28 1.12 16.81 -19.38
N SER A 29 1.71 15.80 -20.01
CA SER A 29 0.92 14.64 -20.43
C SER A 29 0.17 14.06 -19.21
N PRO A 30 -1.07 13.57 -19.35
CA PRO A 30 -1.80 12.96 -18.23
C PRO A 30 -0.98 11.85 -17.55
N ALA A 31 -0.14 11.21 -18.35
CA ALA A 31 0.85 10.24 -17.95
C ALA A 31 1.85 10.75 -16.92
N LEU A 32 2.55 11.81 -17.29
CA LEU A 32 3.56 12.45 -16.47
C LEU A 32 2.92 13.00 -15.18
N ARG A 33 1.70 13.57 -15.26
CA ARG A 33 0.96 14.01 -14.07
C ARG A 33 0.70 12.87 -13.08
N CYS A 34 0.26 11.70 -13.55
CA CYS A 34 0.01 10.54 -12.70
C CYS A 34 1.30 10.06 -12.02
N GLU A 35 2.39 10.02 -12.77
CA GLU A 35 3.70 9.64 -12.25
C GLU A 35 4.19 10.63 -11.18
N THR A 36 4.11 11.94 -11.45
CA THR A 36 4.45 13.01 -10.51
C THR A 36 3.70 12.85 -9.20
N ILE A 37 2.38 12.60 -9.24
CA ILE A 37 1.57 12.37 -8.04
C ILE A 37 2.15 11.24 -7.18
N LEU A 38 2.52 10.11 -7.80
CA LEU A 38 3.05 8.95 -7.06
C LEU A 38 4.47 9.22 -6.52
N VAL A 39 5.35 9.81 -7.34
CA VAL A 39 6.73 10.10 -6.93
C VAL A 39 6.74 11.11 -5.80
N GLU A 40 6.08 12.26 -5.94
CA GLU A 40 6.02 13.29 -4.90
C GLU A 40 5.40 12.74 -3.61
N SER A 41 4.33 11.97 -3.72
CA SER A 41 3.71 11.32 -2.57
C SER A 41 4.65 10.39 -1.82
N SER A 42 5.52 9.67 -2.53
CA SER A 42 6.45 8.72 -1.92
C SER A 42 7.50 9.39 -1.02
N HIS A 43 7.70 10.70 -1.18
CA HIS A 43 8.57 11.51 -0.35
C HIS A 43 7.88 12.08 0.91
N ALA A 44 6.61 11.74 1.17
CA ALA A 44 5.92 12.13 2.40
C ALA A 44 6.43 11.29 3.60
N GLU A 45 7.56 11.70 4.17
CA GLU A 45 8.19 11.04 5.32
C GLU A 45 7.28 11.00 6.55
N GLY A 46 7.24 9.85 7.24
CA GLY A 46 6.42 9.64 8.43
C GLY A 46 4.93 9.36 8.16
N GLU A 47 4.49 9.42 6.91
CA GLU A 47 3.09 9.28 6.53
C GLU A 47 2.81 7.98 5.76
N TRP A 48 1.75 7.26 6.12
CA TRP A 48 1.34 6.03 5.43
C TRP A 48 1.03 6.23 3.94
N SER A 49 0.69 7.46 3.53
CA SER A 49 0.50 7.81 2.11
C SER A 49 1.79 7.65 1.29
N GLY A 50 2.97 7.85 1.89
CA GLY A 50 4.25 7.62 1.23
C GLY A 50 4.50 6.14 0.97
N ILE A 51 4.19 5.29 1.95
CA ILE A 51 4.26 3.82 1.82
C ILE A 51 3.34 3.33 0.69
N HIS A 52 2.09 3.78 0.65
CA HIS A 52 1.15 3.37 -0.40
C HIS A 52 1.60 3.81 -1.80
N ALA A 53 2.12 5.03 -1.94
CA ALA A 53 2.64 5.52 -3.21
C ALA A 53 3.85 4.70 -3.68
N ALA A 54 4.77 4.34 -2.78
CA ALA A 54 5.90 3.48 -3.09
C ALA A 54 5.47 2.06 -3.51
N GLU A 55 4.48 1.48 -2.82
CA GLU A 55 3.88 0.19 -3.22
C GLU A 55 3.27 0.27 -4.63
N TYR A 56 2.63 1.39 -5.01
CA TYR A 56 2.16 1.59 -6.38
C TYR A 56 3.30 1.69 -7.40
N LEU A 57 4.37 2.42 -7.10
CA LEU A 57 5.55 2.50 -7.96
C LEU A 57 6.17 1.12 -8.19
N ILE A 58 6.33 0.31 -7.14
CA ILE A 58 6.85 -1.07 -7.27
C ILE A 58 5.96 -1.90 -8.20
N ARG A 59 4.63 -1.79 -8.08
CA ARG A 59 3.67 -2.52 -8.93
C ARG A 59 3.70 -2.07 -10.39
N LEU A 60 4.14 -0.84 -10.64
CA LEU A 60 4.37 -0.27 -11.97
C LEU A 60 5.77 -0.59 -12.54
N ASN A 61 6.54 -1.46 -11.88
CA ASN A 61 7.94 -1.77 -12.21
C ASN A 61 8.89 -0.57 -12.05
N GLU A 62 8.54 0.39 -11.19
CA GLU A 62 9.30 1.62 -10.91
C GLU A 62 10.02 1.55 -9.56
N SER A 63 10.46 0.34 -9.17
CA SER A 63 11.20 0.09 -7.92
C SER A 63 12.39 1.04 -7.67
N PRO A 64 13.18 1.48 -8.67
CA PRO A 64 14.26 2.45 -8.44
C PRO A 64 13.79 3.75 -7.77
N LYS A 65 12.59 4.26 -8.12
CA LYS A 65 12.01 5.48 -7.53
C LYS A 65 11.65 5.26 -6.05
N ALA A 66 11.03 4.12 -5.75
CA ALA A 66 10.74 3.73 -4.36
C ALA A 66 12.02 3.54 -3.53
N LEU A 67 13.05 2.89 -4.08
CA LEU A 67 14.33 2.69 -3.40
C LEU A 67 15.04 4.02 -3.08
N ALA A 68 15.01 4.98 -4.01
CA ALA A 68 15.60 6.30 -3.82
C ALA A 68 14.94 7.06 -2.65
N ALA A 69 13.61 6.96 -2.52
CA ALA A 69 12.87 7.59 -1.42
C ALA A 69 13.07 6.88 -0.07
N PHE A 70 13.16 5.55 -0.04
CA PHE A 70 13.04 4.78 1.20
C PHE A 70 14.36 4.29 1.81
N ARG A 71 15.45 4.13 1.02
CA ARG A 71 16.75 3.69 1.58
C ARG A 71 17.31 4.64 2.64
N PRO A 72 17.24 5.98 2.49
CA PRO A 72 17.68 6.92 3.53
C PRO A 72 16.91 6.78 4.85
N LEU A 73 15.68 6.25 4.80
CA LEU A 73 14.79 6.11 5.96
C LEU A 73 14.98 4.78 6.71
N ALA A 74 15.80 3.86 6.20
CA ALA A 74 15.85 2.47 6.67
C ALA A 74 16.21 2.29 8.15
N GLU A 75 16.93 3.25 8.76
CA GLU A 75 17.43 3.14 10.14
C GLU A 75 16.88 4.20 11.11
N CYS A 76 16.20 5.24 10.63
CA CYS A 76 15.97 6.47 11.40
C CYS A 76 14.49 6.75 11.72
N MET A 77 13.60 5.77 11.51
CA MET A 77 12.16 5.99 11.59
C MET A 77 11.54 5.49 12.89
N THR A 78 10.42 6.11 13.26
CA THR A 78 9.63 5.78 14.46
C THR A 78 9.01 4.37 14.37
N PRO A 79 8.64 3.79 15.54
CA PRO A 79 7.86 2.56 15.57
C PRO A 79 6.63 2.63 14.66
N GLN A 80 6.20 1.48 14.14
CA GLN A 80 5.14 1.29 13.14
C GLN A 80 5.52 1.77 11.73
N TYR A 81 5.94 3.03 11.56
CA TYR A 81 6.33 3.55 10.24
C TYR A 81 7.56 2.83 9.69
N ARG A 82 8.55 2.53 10.54
CA ARG A 82 9.74 1.73 10.18
C ARG A 82 9.40 0.38 9.54
N ILE A 83 8.30 -0.25 9.97
CA ILE A 83 7.86 -1.54 9.41
C ILE A 83 7.35 -1.37 7.98
N GLY A 84 6.62 -0.29 7.71
CA GLY A 84 6.22 0.08 6.36
C GLY A 84 7.45 0.30 5.46
N VAL A 85 8.44 1.06 5.94
CA VAL A 85 9.69 1.34 5.22
C VAL A 85 10.40 0.03 4.86
N TRP A 86 10.63 -0.86 5.83
CA TRP A 86 11.26 -2.15 5.57
C TRP A 86 10.44 -3.02 4.62
N ARG A 87 9.10 -2.96 4.67
CA ARG A 87 8.23 -3.68 3.74
C ARG A 87 8.38 -3.17 2.31
N VAL A 88 8.43 -1.85 2.10
CA VAL A 88 8.69 -1.24 0.78
C VAL A 88 10.04 -1.70 0.25
N LEU A 89 11.09 -1.64 1.08
CA LEU A 89 12.43 -2.05 0.69
C LEU A 89 12.49 -3.57 0.39
N ALA A 90 11.86 -4.41 1.20
CA ALA A 90 11.78 -5.85 0.95
C ALA A 90 11.09 -6.20 -0.39
N GLN A 91 10.10 -5.41 -0.83
CA GLN A 91 9.45 -5.58 -2.12
C GLN A 91 10.30 -5.06 -3.29
N ALA A 92 11.00 -3.94 -3.10
CA ALA A 92 11.66 -3.20 -4.17
C ALA A 92 13.10 -3.64 -4.47
N GLU A 93 13.84 -4.14 -3.47
CA GLU A 93 15.25 -4.51 -3.64
C GLU A 93 15.42 -5.59 -4.71
N PRO A 94 16.39 -5.50 -5.64
CA PRO A 94 16.57 -6.51 -6.68
C PRO A 94 17.27 -7.76 -6.17
N ALA A 95 18.20 -7.62 -5.23
CA ALA A 95 19.00 -8.71 -4.70
C ALA A 95 18.24 -9.50 -3.62
N PRO A 96 18.15 -10.84 -3.70
CA PRO A 96 17.47 -11.66 -2.69
C PRO A 96 17.99 -11.46 -1.26
N GLN A 97 19.29 -11.19 -1.11
CA GLN A 97 19.94 -10.96 0.17
C GLN A 97 19.48 -9.65 0.82
N ASP A 98 19.33 -8.58 0.05
CA ASP A 98 18.82 -7.30 0.55
C ASP A 98 17.33 -7.41 0.90
N LYS A 99 16.53 -8.14 0.11
CA LYS A 99 15.14 -8.47 0.47
C LYS A 99 15.06 -9.19 1.80
N ALA A 100 15.84 -10.27 1.95
CA ALA A 100 15.89 -11.08 3.15
C ALA A 100 16.29 -10.25 4.37
N ARG A 101 17.28 -9.35 4.25
CA ARG A 101 17.68 -8.44 5.33
C ARG A 101 16.50 -7.65 5.90
N TYR A 102 15.64 -7.08 5.04
CA TYR A 102 14.49 -6.31 5.50
C TYR A 102 13.37 -7.19 6.06
N ILE A 103 13.16 -8.39 5.50
CA ILE A 103 12.26 -9.38 6.08
C ILE A 103 12.71 -9.77 7.49
N GLU A 104 14.01 -10.02 7.71
CA GLU A 104 14.55 -10.34 9.03
C GLU A 104 14.38 -9.20 10.03
N LYS A 105 14.51 -7.94 9.60
CA LYS A 105 14.22 -6.79 10.47
C LYS A 105 12.77 -6.79 10.95
N ILE A 106 11.83 -7.03 10.03
CA ILE A 106 10.40 -7.11 10.37
C ILE A 106 10.14 -8.32 11.28
N ARG A 107 10.76 -9.47 10.99
CA ARG A 107 10.65 -10.67 11.83
C ARG A 107 11.22 -10.46 13.23
N GLY A 108 12.34 -9.76 13.37
CA GLY A 108 12.91 -9.39 14.67
C GLY A 108 11.90 -8.64 15.54
N VAL A 109 11.15 -7.71 14.96
CA VAL A 109 10.06 -6.99 15.66
C VAL A 109 8.88 -7.91 16.01
N LEU A 110 8.55 -8.89 15.17
CA LEU A 110 7.53 -9.89 15.52
C LEU A 110 7.96 -10.74 16.73
N LEU A 111 9.24 -11.06 16.84
CA LEU A 111 9.76 -11.94 17.88
C LEU A 111 9.96 -11.23 19.22
N ASP A 112 10.19 -9.92 19.21
CA ASP A 112 10.23 -9.07 20.40
C ASP A 112 8.81 -8.90 20.99
N ASP A 113 8.60 -9.40 22.21
CA ASP A 113 7.29 -9.33 22.88
C ASP A 113 7.00 -7.97 23.53
N THR A 114 8.00 -7.09 23.59
CA THR A 114 7.88 -5.72 24.09
C THR A 114 7.67 -4.69 22.98
N ALA A 115 7.74 -5.10 21.70
CA ALA A 115 7.64 -4.19 20.58
C ALA A 115 6.19 -3.71 20.33
N ASP A 116 5.97 -2.40 20.43
CA ASP A 116 4.66 -1.77 20.18
C ASP A 116 4.14 -1.93 18.75
N ASP A 117 5.03 -2.21 17.80
CA ASP A 117 4.72 -2.36 16.38
C ASP A 117 4.66 -3.81 15.87
N ARG A 118 4.58 -4.77 16.80
CA ARG A 118 4.43 -6.21 16.50
C ARG A 118 3.24 -6.54 15.59
N LEU A 119 2.14 -5.82 15.73
CA LEU A 119 0.96 -5.95 14.86
C LEU A 119 1.29 -5.60 13.40
N HIS A 120 2.04 -4.51 13.18
CA HIS A 120 2.45 -4.07 11.85
C HIS A 120 3.44 -5.07 11.24
N ALA A 121 4.30 -5.67 12.07
CA ALA A 121 5.20 -6.73 11.65
C ALA A 121 4.46 -7.98 11.17
N LEU A 122 3.43 -8.44 11.91
CA LEU A 122 2.56 -9.54 11.47
C LEU A 122 1.92 -9.26 10.11
N GLU A 123 1.28 -8.11 9.96
CA GLU A 123 0.62 -7.71 8.71
C GLU A 123 1.62 -7.66 7.56
N SER A 124 2.81 -7.14 7.80
CA SER A 124 3.82 -6.93 6.77
C SER A 124 4.47 -8.23 6.32
N LEU A 125 4.78 -9.14 7.25
CA LEU A 125 5.24 -10.48 6.91
C LEU A 125 4.19 -11.25 6.11
N ALA A 126 2.90 -11.10 6.45
CA ALA A 126 1.80 -11.70 5.69
C ALA A 126 1.69 -11.11 4.27
N LYS A 127 1.74 -9.78 4.13
CA LYS A 127 1.73 -9.08 2.82
C LYS A 127 2.93 -9.46 1.93
N LEU A 128 4.09 -9.71 2.56
CA LEU A 128 5.30 -10.17 1.87
C LEU A 128 5.29 -11.66 1.53
N HIS A 129 4.28 -12.41 2.00
CA HIS A 129 4.24 -13.88 1.92
C HIS A 129 5.52 -14.54 2.49
N ALA A 130 6.08 -13.95 3.56
CA ALA A 130 7.25 -14.51 4.22
C ALA A 130 6.87 -15.82 4.92
N SER A 131 7.72 -16.84 4.77
CA SER A 131 7.56 -18.13 5.47
C SER A 131 7.74 -17.96 6.98
N ILE A 132 7.08 -18.83 7.75
CA ILE A 132 7.40 -19.03 9.17
C ILE A 132 8.61 -19.96 9.19
N GLU A 133 9.76 -19.49 9.69
CA GLU A 133 11.04 -20.18 9.50
C GLU A 133 11.48 -21.02 10.70
N ALA A 134 11.00 -20.70 11.90
CA ALA A 134 11.40 -21.36 13.13
C ALA A 134 10.20 -21.81 13.98
N PRO A 135 10.31 -22.93 14.73
CA PRO A 135 9.27 -23.35 15.67
C PRO A 135 8.86 -22.27 16.67
N GLY A 136 9.82 -21.49 17.19
CA GLY A 136 9.51 -20.39 18.11
C GLY A 136 8.71 -19.25 17.46
N GLU A 137 8.90 -18.99 16.17
CA GLU A 137 8.06 -18.05 15.41
C GLU A 137 6.64 -18.60 15.27
N LEU A 138 6.51 -19.89 14.95
CA LEU A 138 5.20 -20.56 14.85
C LEU A 138 4.43 -20.47 16.18
N GLU A 139 5.06 -20.84 17.30
CA GLU A 139 4.44 -20.77 18.64
C GLU A 139 3.96 -19.36 18.99
N ILE A 140 4.73 -18.33 18.63
CA ILE A 140 4.33 -16.94 18.80
C ILE A 140 3.09 -16.62 17.96
N VAL A 141 3.08 -16.98 16.68
CA VAL A 141 1.97 -16.69 15.77
C VAL A 141 0.70 -17.45 16.22
N GLU A 142 0.82 -18.71 16.63
CA GLU A 142 -0.28 -19.51 17.18
C GLU A 142 -0.86 -18.86 18.44
N ARG A 143 0.00 -18.48 19.40
CA ARG A 143 -0.45 -17.79 20.62
C ARG A 143 -1.17 -16.47 20.33
N LEU A 144 -0.67 -15.69 19.36
CA LEU A 144 -1.31 -14.43 18.95
C LEU A 144 -2.64 -14.67 18.20
N ALA A 145 -2.76 -15.76 17.45
CA ALA A 145 -4.00 -16.18 16.80
C ALA A 145 -5.02 -16.72 17.81
N ASP A 146 -4.58 -17.34 18.90
CA ASP A 146 -5.44 -17.87 19.96
C ASP A 146 -5.88 -16.82 20.99
N SER A 147 -5.11 -15.73 21.14
CA SER A 147 -5.45 -14.62 22.04
C SER A 147 -6.66 -13.82 21.55
N ALA A 148 -7.79 -13.90 22.26
CA ALA A 148 -9.03 -13.24 21.89
C ALA A 148 -8.99 -11.72 22.03
N ASP A 149 -8.06 -11.20 22.85
CA ASP A 149 -7.92 -9.76 23.10
C ASP A 149 -6.84 -9.10 22.23
N TYR A 150 -6.06 -9.90 21.50
CA TYR A 150 -5.00 -9.37 20.66
C TYR A 150 -5.56 -8.68 19.42
N SER A 151 -5.35 -7.37 19.32
CA SER A 151 -5.90 -6.54 18.23
C SER A 151 -5.39 -6.94 16.82
N GLY A 152 -4.24 -7.63 16.75
CA GLY A 152 -3.64 -8.15 15.51
C GLY A 152 -4.00 -9.60 15.18
N ARG A 153 -4.94 -10.22 15.90
CA ARG A 153 -5.31 -11.65 15.76
C ARG A 153 -5.60 -12.06 14.33
N SER A 154 -6.33 -11.25 13.57
CA SER A 154 -6.63 -11.53 12.14
C SER A 154 -5.37 -11.70 11.29
N PHE A 155 -4.30 -10.94 11.56
CA PHE A 155 -3.03 -11.07 10.82
C PHE A 155 -2.23 -12.30 11.25
N ALA A 156 -2.31 -12.69 12.52
CA ALA A 156 -1.73 -13.95 12.98
C ALA A 156 -2.43 -15.14 12.30
N ILE A 157 -3.77 -15.14 12.27
CA ILE A 157 -4.55 -16.16 11.53
C ILE A 157 -4.16 -16.17 10.05
N TRP A 158 -4.00 -15.00 9.41
CA TRP A 158 -3.58 -14.92 8.01
C TRP A 158 -2.23 -15.63 7.77
N ARG A 159 -1.25 -15.41 8.65
CA ARG A 159 0.06 -16.07 8.55
C ARG A 159 -0.04 -17.59 8.71
N LEU A 160 -0.86 -18.07 9.65
CA LEU A 160 -1.11 -19.51 9.80
C LEU A 160 -1.80 -20.10 8.57
N MET A 161 -2.76 -19.38 7.99
CA MET A 161 -3.43 -19.80 6.76
C MET A 161 -2.45 -19.89 5.58
N GLN A 162 -1.50 -18.95 5.46
CA GLN A 162 -0.45 -19.00 4.44
C GLN A 162 0.52 -20.17 4.64
N ALA A 163 0.84 -20.52 5.89
CA ALA A 163 1.72 -21.65 6.19
C ALA A 163 1.02 -23.01 5.98
N LYS A 164 -0.20 -23.16 6.51
CA LYS A 164 -1.01 -24.37 6.41
C LYS A 164 -2.50 -24.05 6.53
N PRO A 165 -3.22 -23.88 5.41
CA PRO A 165 -4.64 -23.54 5.45
C PRO A 165 -5.46 -24.70 6.01
N THR A 166 -6.40 -24.39 6.91
CA THR A 166 -7.37 -25.34 7.45
C THR A 166 -8.75 -24.67 7.54
N PRO A 167 -9.87 -25.42 7.44
CA PRO A 167 -11.21 -24.86 7.63
C PRO A 167 -11.35 -24.13 8.97
N LYS A 168 -10.76 -24.68 10.05
CA LYS A 168 -10.77 -24.06 11.39
C LYS A 168 -10.19 -22.64 11.39
N LEU A 169 -9.10 -22.39 10.67
CA LEU A 169 -8.50 -21.05 10.61
C LEU A 169 -9.40 -20.05 9.87
N LEU A 170 -10.09 -20.51 8.81
CA LEU A 170 -11.08 -19.69 8.12
C LEU A 170 -12.28 -19.40 9.04
N ASP A 171 -12.77 -20.39 9.77
CA ASP A 171 -13.86 -20.22 10.74
C ASP A 171 -13.48 -19.19 11.81
N LEU A 172 -12.27 -19.28 12.37
CA LEU A 172 -11.75 -18.29 13.32
C LEU A 172 -11.72 -16.88 12.72
N LEU A 173 -11.29 -16.73 11.48
CA LEU A 173 -11.26 -15.42 10.80
C LEU A 173 -12.68 -14.89 10.51
N MET A 174 -13.62 -15.77 10.16
CA MET A 174 -15.03 -15.42 9.96
C MET A 174 -15.72 -15.06 11.28
N ASP A 175 -15.27 -15.60 12.41
CA ASP A 175 -15.76 -15.26 13.74
C ASP A 175 -15.28 -13.87 14.20
N GLU A 176 -14.09 -13.42 13.79
CA GLU A 176 -13.60 -12.06 14.09
C GLU A 176 -14.54 -10.96 13.54
N LEU A 177 -15.30 -11.25 12.46
CA LEU A 177 -16.31 -10.32 11.93
C LEU A 177 -17.51 -10.10 12.86
N LYS A 178 -17.66 -10.90 13.91
CA LYS A 178 -18.77 -10.81 14.89
C LYS A 178 -18.42 -10.00 16.13
N THR A 179 -17.18 -9.55 16.25
CA THR A 179 -16.71 -8.76 17.41
C THR A 179 -17.37 -7.37 17.43
N GLU A 180 -17.51 -6.76 18.61
CA GLU A 180 -18.01 -5.38 18.71
C GLU A 180 -16.93 -4.33 18.36
N ASP A 181 -15.67 -4.74 18.23
CA ASP A 181 -14.55 -3.89 17.86
C ASP A 181 -14.47 -3.72 16.33
N ASP A 182 -14.87 -2.54 15.85
CA ASP A 182 -14.84 -2.19 14.42
C ASP A 182 -13.45 -2.33 13.78
N VAL A 183 -12.37 -2.02 14.51
CA VAL A 183 -11.01 -2.14 13.98
C VAL A 183 -10.64 -3.61 13.78
N ARG A 184 -11.05 -4.49 14.69
CA ARG A 184 -10.87 -5.94 14.52
C ARG A 184 -11.72 -6.49 13.38
N ARG A 185 -13.00 -6.11 13.29
CA ARG A 185 -13.86 -6.49 12.16
C ARG A 185 -13.27 -6.04 10.82
N LEU A 186 -12.75 -4.81 10.76
CA LEU A 186 -12.07 -4.26 9.58
C LEU A 186 -10.87 -5.13 9.18
N ARG A 187 -9.99 -5.48 10.13
CA ARG A 187 -8.80 -6.30 9.87
C ARG A 187 -9.18 -7.70 9.38
N ALA A 188 -10.21 -8.31 9.97
CA ALA A 188 -10.72 -9.60 9.52
C ALA A 188 -11.25 -9.52 8.08
N ALA A 189 -12.08 -8.51 7.79
CA ALA A 189 -12.60 -8.27 6.45
C ALA A 189 -11.48 -8.00 5.43
N PHE A 190 -10.45 -7.24 5.82
CA PHE A 190 -9.27 -7.01 4.99
C PHE A 190 -8.58 -8.33 4.62
N VAL A 191 -8.28 -9.19 5.61
CA VAL A 191 -7.63 -10.48 5.39
C VAL A 191 -8.47 -11.39 4.50
N LEU A 192 -9.79 -11.48 4.74
CA LEU A 192 -10.72 -12.24 3.89
C LEU A 192 -10.75 -11.70 2.45
N GLY A 193 -10.54 -10.40 2.26
CA GLY A 193 -10.39 -9.77 0.96
C GLY A 193 -9.13 -10.17 0.20
N GLN A 194 -8.08 -10.58 0.91
CA GLN A 194 -6.82 -11.07 0.34
C GLN A 194 -6.85 -12.59 0.06
N TRP A 195 -7.67 -13.35 0.78
CA TRP A 195 -7.73 -14.81 0.64
C TRP A 195 -8.77 -15.24 -0.39
N LYS A 196 -8.34 -15.72 -1.57
CA LYS A 196 -9.24 -16.19 -2.64
C LYS A 196 -8.71 -17.45 -3.32
N PRO A 197 -9.61 -18.38 -3.75
CA PRO A 197 -11.07 -18.33 -3.60
C PRO A 197 -11.56 -18.74 -2.19
N LEU A 198 -12.67 -18.16 -1.74
CA LEU A 198 -13.40 -18.60 -0.53
C LEU A 198 -14.48 -19.63 -0.89
N PRO A 199 -14.86 -20.53 0.04
CA PRO A 199 -16.03 -21.38 -0.15
C PRO A 199 -17.30 -20.57 -0.45
N ALA A 200 -18.18 -21.11 -1.29
CA ALA A 200 -19.37 -20.39 -1.76
C ALA A 200 -20.30 -19.95 -0.61
N ALA A 201 -20.39 -20.74 0.45
CA ALA A 201 -21.17 -20.42 1.65
C ALA A 201 -20.59 -19.19 2.38
N ASP A 202 -19.28 -19.14 2.58
CA ASP A 202 -18.60 -17.99 3.21
C ASP A 202 -18.69 -16.74 2.36
N GLN A 203 -18.56 -16.90 1.03
CA GLN A 203 -18.76 -15.80 0.08
C GLN A 203 -20.18 -15.24 0.14
N ALA A 204 -21.20 -16.09 0.31
CA ALA A 204 -22.59 -15.65 0.48
C ALA A 204 -22.79 -14.91 1.81
N LYS A 205 -22.19 -15.41 2.89
CA LYS A 205 -22.21 -14.75 4.20
C LYS A 205 -21.54 -13.38 4.17
N LEU A 206 -20.40 -13.24 3.51
CA LEU A 206 -19.73 -11.94 3.33
C LEU A 206 -20.57 -10.95 2.55
N ARG A 207 -21.28 -11.38 1.51
CA ARG A 207 -22.23 -10.52 0.78
C ARG A 207 -23.37 -10.06 1.68
N GLN A 208 -23.92 -10.95 2.50
CA GLN A 208 -24.97 -10.59 3.45
C GLN A 208 -24.47 -9.57 4.48
N LEU A 209 -23.31 -9.81 5.09
CA LEU A 209 -22.69 -8.89 6.04
C LEU A 209 -22.40 -7.53 5.42
N SER A 210 -21.84 -7.50 4.21
CA SER A 210 -21.57 -6.26 3.48
C SER A 210 -22.85 -5.48 3.15
N ALA A 211 -23.98 -6.16 2.93
CA ALA A 211 -25.26 -5.51 2.63
C ALA A 211 -25.93 -4.93 3.89
N SER A 212 -25.65 -5.49 5.07
CA SER A 212 -26.18 -5.01 6.35
C SER A 212 -25.27 -4.00 7.07
N GLU A 213 -23.98 -3.94 6.71
CA GLU A 213 -23.04 -3.01 7.36
C GLU A 213 -23.37 -1.55 7.01
N PRO A 214 -23.41 -0.63 8.00
CA PRO A 214 -23.62 0.79 7.73
C PRO A 214 -22.58 1.36 6.76
N LEU A 215 -23.02 2.16 5.79
CA LEU A 215 -22.11 2.71 4.77
C LEU A 215 -21.01 3.61 5.36
N GLU A 216 -21.28 4.28 6.47
CA GLU A 216 -20.30 5.16 7.14
C GLU A 216 -19.35 4.38 8.08
N SER A 217 -19.54 3.06 8.25
CA SER A 217 -18.66 2.22 9.04
C SER A 217 -17.30 2.07 8.37
N ILE A 218 -16.24 2.11 9.17
CA ILE A 218 -14.88 1.83 8.69
C ILE A 218 -14.73 0.40 8.13
N VAL A 219 -15.62 -0.52 8.53
CA VAL A 219 -15.62 -1.94 8.15
C VAL A 219 -16.21 -2.14 6.74
N PHE A 220 -17.22 -1.36 6.38
CA PHE A 220 -17.98 -1.49 5.14
C PHE A 220 -17.13 -1.67 3.87
N PRO A 221 -16.15 -0.79 3.57
CA PRO A 221 -15.40 -0.93 2.33
C PRO A 221 -14.59 -2.23 2.25
N TYR A 222 -14.07 -2.72 3.38
CA TYR A 222 -13.33 -3.98 3.45
C TYR A 222 -14.24 -5.20 3.31
N LEU A 223 -15.44 -5.16 3.92
CA LEU A 223 -16.45 -6.20 3.71
C LEU A 223 -16.87 -6.28 2.24
N ALA A 224 -17.07 -5.14 1.57
CA ALA A 224 -17.38 -5.12 0.14
C ALA A 224 -16.26 -5.76 -0.70
N ILE A 225 -14.99 -5.50 -0.37
CA ILE A 225 -13.83 -6.10 -1.07
C ILE A 225 -13.77 -7.62 -0.86
N ALA A 226 -14.04 -8.08 0.36
CA ALA A 226 -14.11 -9.49 0.73
C ALA A 226 -15.31 -10.20 0.07
N ALA A 227 -16.46 -9.53 0.02
CA ALA A 227 -17.71 -10.02 -0.57
C ALA A 227 -17.65 -10.23 -2.10
N GLY A 228 -16.64 -9.66 -2.77
CA GLY A 228 -16.21 -10.07 -4.10
C GLY A 228 -16.17 -8.92 -5.11
N GLN A 229 -15.90 -9.28 -6.38
CA GLN A 229 -15.69 -8.31 -7.44
C GLN A 229 -16.90 -7.40 -7.70
N ALA A 230 -18.12 -7.94 -7.68
CA ALA A 230 -19.33 -7.15 -7.93
C ALA A 230 -19.49 -6.04 -6.87
N GLU A 231 -19.32 -6.38 -5.60
CA GLU A 231 -19.35 -5.44 -4.49
C GLU A 231 -18.21 -4.42 -4.57
N THR A 232 -17.00 -4.86 -4.91
CA THR A 232 -15.86 -3.96 -5.09
C THR A 232 -16.11 -2.96 -6.22
N LYS A 233 -16.76 -3.36 -7.33
CA LYS A 233 -17.13 -2.45 -8.42
C LYS A 233 -18.16 -1.42 -7.97
N ARG A 234 -19.19 -1.83 -7.19
CA ARG A 234 -20.14 -0.90 -6.58
C ARG A 234 -19.47 0.09 -5.64
N LEU A 235 -18.47 -0.37 -4.88
CA LEU A 235 -17.67 0.49 -4.00
C LEU A 235 -16.89 1.57 -4.77
N ALA A 236 -16.43 1.27 -5.99
CA ALA A 236 -15.73 2.25 -6.85
C ALA A 236 -16.64 3.39 -7.34
N GLU A 237 -17.96 3.20 -7.31
CA GLU A 237 -18.98 4.19 -7.68
C GLU A 237 -19.51 4.98 -6.46
N SER A 238 -19.00 4.69 -5.26
CA SER A 238 -19.36 5.39 -4.02
C SER A 238 -19.14 6.90 -4.12
N LYS A 239 -19.95 7.70 -3.42
CA LYS A 239 -19.68 9.15 -3.26
C LYS A 239 -18.54 9.44 -2.28
N ASN A 240 -18.24 8.49 -1.38
CA ASN A 240 -17.15 8.61 -0.43
C ASN A 240 -15.80 8.36 -1.12
N ALA A 241 -14.94 9.37 -1.17
CA ALA A 241 -13.65 9.31 -1.85
C ALA A 241 -12.69 8.23 -1.32
N ALA A 242 -12.72 7.92 -0.01
CA ALA A 242 -11.88 6.88 0.57
C ALA A 242 -12.32 5.48 0.10
N HIS A 243 -13.64 5.24 0.00
CA HIS A 243 -14.18 3.99 -0.55
C HIS A 243 -13.74 3.80 -2.00
N ARG A 244 -13.86 4.86 -2.80
CA ARG A 244 -13.43 4.84 -4.21
C ARG A 244 -11.94 4.56 -4.33
N ALA A 245 -11.11 5.22 -3.52
CA ALA A 245 -9.66 5.02 -3.51
C ALA A 245 -9.30 3.55 -3.24
N LEU A 246 -9.90 2.96 -2.20
CA LEU A 246 -9.66 1.57 -1.85
C LEU A 246 -10.15 0.61 -2.94
N ALA A 247 -11.35 0.84 -3.50
CA ALA A 247 -11.89 0.02 -4.58
C ALA A 247 -11.03 0.10 -5.85
N LEU A 248 -10.58 1.29 -6.24
CA LEU A 248 -9.69 1.51 -7.38
C LEU A 248 -8.38 0.76 -7.20
N LYS A 249 -7.74 0.88 -6.03
CA LYS A 249 -6.54 0.12 -5.67
C LYS A 249 -6.77 -1.38 -5.85
N GLU A 250 -7.81 -1.92 -5.21
CA GLU A 250 -8.02 -3.38 -5.17
C GLU A 250 -8.40 -3.97 -6.54
N LEU A 251 -9.24 -3.29 -7.32
CA LEU A 251 -9.58 -3.73 -8.66
C LEU A 251 -8.36 -3.67 -9.58
N THR A 252 -7.56 -2.60 -9.50
CA THR A 252 -6.33 -2.46 -10.29
C THR A 252 -5.32 -3.55 -9.94
N ASN A 253 -5.13 -3.82 -8.63
CA ASN A 253 -4.26 -4.91 -8.15
C ASN A 253 -4.67 -6.30 -8.68
N ARG A 254 -5.95 -6.49 -9.02
CA ARG A 254 -6.50 -7.73 -9.57
C ARG A 254 -6.51 -7.75 -11.10
N GLY A 255 -5.94 -6.73 -11.76
CA GLY A 255 -5.97 -6.60 -13.22
C GLY A 255 -7.38 -6.35 -13.78
N ILE A 256 -8.32 -5.92 -12.94
CA ILE A 256 -9.70 -5.66 -13.36
C ILE A 256 -9.78 -4.22 -13.85
N ALA A 257 -10.18 -4.03 -15.10
CA ALA A 257 -10.37 -2.70 -15.67
C ALA A 257 -11.41 -1.91 -14.86
N VAL A 258 -11.01 -0.71 -14.41
CA VAL A 258 -11.89 0.22 -13.70
C VAL A 258 -12.08 1.49 -14.49
N LYS A 259 -13.28 2.07 -14.49
CA LYS A 259 -13.48 3.41 -15.02
C LYS A 259 -12.92 4.42 -14.01
N VAL A 260 -11.91 5.16 -14.43
CA VAL A 260 -11.38 6.33 -13.70
C VAL A 260 -11.98 7.57 -14.36
N ALA A 261 -12.34 8.58 -13.58
CA ALA A 261 -12.77 9.87 -14.08
C ALA A 261 -11.65 10.90 -13.81
N PRO A 262 -10.65 11.07 -14.69
CA PRO A 262 -9.44 11.84 -14.37
C PRO A 262 -9.71 13.28 -13.95
N ALA A 263 -10.74 13.92 -14.52
CA ALA A 263 -11.15 15.28 -14.18
C ALA A 263 -11.65 15.43 -12.74
N VAL A 264 -12.10 14.35 -12.11
CA VAL A 264 -12.58 14.33 -10.71
C VAL A 264 -11.54 13.66 -9.81
N ASP A 265 -10.94 12.58 -10.27
CA ASP A 265 -10.15 11.69 -9.41
C ASP A 265 -8.69 12.14 -9.28
N LEU A 266 -8.22 12.95 -10.22
CA LEU A 266 -6.92 13.59 -10.18
C LEU A 266 -7.01 15.10 -9.91
N ALA A 267 -8.20 15.63 -9.63
CA ALA A 267 -8.38 17.04 -9.32
C ALA A 267 -7.58 17.41 -8.05
N ASP A 268 -6.97 18.59 -8.00
CA ASP A 268 -6.02 18.92 -6.92
C ASP A 268 -6.69 19.00 -5.55
N ASP A 269 -8.00 19.28 -5.52
CA ASP A 269 -8.87 19.27 -4.34
C ASP A 269 -9.36 17.87 -3.93
N ALA A 270 -9.13 16.84 -4.76
CA ALA A 270 -9.44 15.46 -4.40
C ALA A 270 -8.50 14.93 -3.31
N PRO A 271 -9.00 14.10 -2.37
CA PRO A 271 -8.17 13.50 -1.34
C PRO A 271 -6.96 12.74 -1.92
N LEU A 272 -5.80 12.88 -1.29
CA LEU A 272 -4.53 12.33 -1.79
C LEU A 272 -4.61 10.83 -2.10
N ALA A 273 -5.22 10.04 -1.21
CA ALA A 273 -5.38 8.60 -1.43
C ALA A 273 -6.17 8.26 -2.71
N LEU A 274 -7.19 9.06 -3.05
CA LEU A 274 -7.95 8.90 -4.29
C LEU A 274 -7.09 9.24 -5.50
N ARG A 275 -6.35 10.37 -5.44
CA ARG A 275 -5.43 10.77 -6.50
C ARG A 275 -4.37 9.71 -6.77
N GLN A 276 -3.76 9.15 -5.72
CA GLN A 276 -2.77 8.08 -5.84
C GLN A 276 -3.37 6.81 -6.47
N ALA A 277 -4.53 6.36 -6.00
CA ALA A 277 -5.19 5.16 -6.53
C ALA A 277 -5.62 5.33 -7.99
N ALA A 278 -6.11 6.53 -8.35
CA ALA A 278 -6.47 6.86 -9.72
C ALA A 278 -5.24 6.94 -10.65
N ALA A 279 -4.16 7.57 -10.19
CA ALA A 279 -2.89 7.61 -10.91
C ALA A 279 -2.35 6.19 -11.17
N PHE A 280 -2.34 5.34 -10.15
CA PHE A 280 -1.97 3.93 -10.28
C PHE A 280 -2.84 3.19 -11.31
N ALA A 281 -4.17 3.33 -11.22
CA ALA A 281 -5.12 2.68 -12.13
C ALA A 281 -4.97 3.14 -13.59
N LEU A 282 -4.61 4.40 -13.83
CA LEU A 282 -4.38 4.94 -15.17
C LEU A 282 -3.03 4.48 -15.75
N LEU A 283 -2.00 4.41 -14.92
CA LEU A 283 -0.67 3.95 -15.34
C LEU A 283 -0.66 2.45 -15.67
N MET A 284 -1.35 1.62 -14.89
CA MET A 284 -1.47 0.17 -15.13
C MET A 284 -2.18 -0.21 -16.42
N LYS A 285 -2.97 0.70 -17.02
CA LYS A 285 -3.70 0.45 -18.27
C LYS A 285 -2.87 0.61 -19.53
N ARG A 286 -1.65 1.13 -19.43
CA ARG A 286 -0.83 1.33 -20.62
C ARG A 286 -0.50 -0.02 -21.25
N PRO A 287 -0.59 -0.14 -22.59
CA PRO A 287 0.15 -1.20 -23.28
C PRO A 287 1.61 -1.10 -22.83
N ASN A 288 2.26 -2.23 -22.59
CA ASN A 288 3.72 -2.26 -22.42
C ASN A 288 4.35 -1.84 -23.76
N GLU A 289 4.47 -0.53 -24.00
CA GLU A 289 5.12 0.03 -25.20
C GLU A 289 6.62 -0.29 -25.25
N THR A 290 7.15 -0.95 -24.22
CA THR A 290 8.55 -1.41 -24.12
C THR A 290 8.74 -2.89 -24.41
N ALA A 291 7.70 -3.66 -24.78
CA ALA A 291 7.86 -5.08 -25.10
C ALA A 291 8.29 -5.36 -26.56
N ASP A 292 8.21 -4.37 -27.45
CA ASP A 292 8.58 -4.51 -28.88
C ASP A 292 9.92 -3.84 -29.24
N ALA A 293 10.76 -3.56 -28.25
CA ALA A 293 12.12 -3.06 -28.46
C ALA A 293 13.15 -4.02 -27.84
N ASN A 294 13.23 -5.24 -28.39
CA ASN A 294 14.40 -6.12 -28.34
C ASN A 294 14.32 -7.19 -29.44
#